data_AF-A0A087TL54-F1
#
_entry.id   AF-A0A087TL54-F1
#
_cell.length_a   1.000
_cell.length_b   1.000
_cell.length_c   1.000
_cell.angle_alpha   90.00
_cell.angle_beta   90.00
_cell.angle_gamma   90.00
#
_symmetry.space_group_name_H-M   'P 1'
#
loop_
_entity.id
_entity.type
_entity.pdbx_description
1 polymer ?
#
loop_
_entity_poly.entity_id
_entity_poly.type
_entity_poly.pdbx_seq_one_letter_code
_entity_poly.pdbx_strand_id
1 'polypeptide(L)'
;MFAYYGTEYLGAAHGLSGILQMLLSFPNYLDANPEAEQKVKGSVDFLLSLQTPSGNFPCAMDEVKRPRGESYELVHWCHGAPGVVYLMAKAFLRWKEAKYLQSCLSCGEIVWQKGLLKKGPGICHGVAGSGYVFLLLYCLTNDKKHLHRAVQFGNFLFENEFKKARVPDR
;
A
#
# COMPACT_ATOMS: atom_id res chain seq x y z
N MET A 1 -12.64 14.95 -4.93
CA MET A 1 -11.93 13.73 -5.34
C MET A 1 -10.96 14.06 -6.46
N PHE A 2 -9.88 13.28 -6.62
CA PHE A 2 -8.94 13.39 -7.74
C PHE A 2 -9.21 12.26 -8.75
N ALA A 3 -8.96 12.52 -10.03
CA ALA A 3 -9.14 11.53 -11.09
C ALA A 3 -8.01 11.57 -12.11
N TYR A 4 -7.70 10.42 -12.69
CA TYR A 4 -6.74 10.24 -13.78
C TYR A 4 -7.38 9.35 -14.85
N TYR A 5 -7.33 9.76 -16.12
CA TYR A 5 -8.08 9.14 -17.22
C TYR A 5 -9.58 8.90 -16.92
N GLY A 6 -10.22 9.83 -16.20
CA GLY A 6 -11.63 9.74 -15.85
C GLY A 6 -11.94 8.79 -14.68
N THR A 7 -10.93 8.17 -14.07
CA THR A 7 -11.09 7.22 -12.96
C THR A 7 -10.56 7.80 -11.64
N GLU A 8 -11.34 7.68 -10.59
CA GLU A 8 -10.96 8.06 -9.22
C GLU A 8 -10.14 6.94 -8.56
N TYR A 9 -8.87 6.85 -8.93
CA TYR A 9 -7.95 5.86 -8.38
C TYR A 9 -7.64 6.10 -6.90
N LEU A 10 -7.41 5.00 -6.18
CA LEU A 10 -7.08 5.02 -4.75
C LEU A 10 -5.62 4.69 -4.46
N GLY A 11 -4.96 3.92 -5.33
CA GLY A 11 -3.59 3.43 -5.16
C GLY A 11 -2.50 4.51 -5.24
N ALA A 12 -1.24 4.09 -5.05
CA ALA A 12 -0.11 5.02 -4.94
C ALA A 12 0.35 5.63 -6.28
N ALA A 13 0.23 4.89 -7.39
CA ALA A 13 0.78 5.35 -8.68
C ALA A 13 -0.01 6.50 -9.29
N HIS A 14 -1.34 6.44 -9.23
CA HIS A 14 -2.23 7.36 -9.95
C HIS A 14 -3.40 7.86 -9.10
N GLY A 15 -3.41 7.55 -7.81
CA GLY A 15 -4.57 7.70 -6.97
C GLY A 15 -4.36 8.55 -5.73
N LEU A 16 -5.43 8.60 -4.94
CA LEU A 16 -5.52 9.38 -3.72
C LEU A 16 -4.38 9.09 -2.74
N SER A 17 -3.94 7.84 -2.63
CA SER A 17 -2.88 7.45 -1.71
C SER A 17 -1.56 8.20 -1.97
N GLY A 18 -1.11 8.24 -3.23
CA GLY A 18 0.15 8.90 -3.59
C GLY A 18 0.08 10.42 -3.39
N ILE A 19 -1.06 11.03 -3.72
CA ILE A 19 -1.30 12.46 -3.53
C ILE A 19 -1.23 12.83 -2.04
N LEU A 20 -1.97 12.12 -1.20
CA LEU A 20 -1.99 12.39 0.24
C LEU A 20 -0.62 12.11 0.88
N GLN A 21 0.11 11.09 0.43
CA GLN A 21 1.47 10.80 0.91
C GLN A 21 2.41 11.98 0.64
N MET A 22 2.29 12.59 -0.55
CA MET A 22 3.07 13.77 -0.90
C MET A 22 2.69 14.97 -0.04
N LEU A 23 1.40 15.23 0.17
CA LEU A 23 0.94 16.33 1.03
C LEU A 23 1.45 16.19 2.49
N LEU A 24 1.44 14.98 3.04
CA LEU A 24 2.00 14.70 4.38
C LEU A 24 3.52 14.86 4.47
N SER A 25 4.21 15.02 3.34
CA SER A 25 5.66 15.27 3.31
C SER A 25 6.01 16.75 3.49
N PHE A 26 5.02 17.64 3.63
CA PHE A 26 5.19 19.07 3.90
C PHE A 26 4.57 19.48 5.25
N PRO A 27 5.09 18.98 6.40
CA PRO A 27 4.47 19.15 7.71
C PRO A 27 4.33 20.62 8.11
N ASN A 28 5.35 21.45 7.86
CA ASN A 28 5.33 22.88 8.21
C ASN A 28 4.17 23.63 7.53
N TYR A 29 3.80 23.23 6.31
CA TYR A 29 2.64 23.82 5.64
C TYR A 29 1.34 23.44 6.33
N LEU A 30 1.18 22.16 6.71
CA LEU A 30 -0.01 21.69 7.40
C LEU A 30 -0.12 22.27 8.81
N ASP A 31 0.99 22.40 9.53
CA ASP A 31 1.04 23.05 10.85
C ASP A 31 0.58 24.52 10.77
N ALA A 32 0.95 25.23 9.70
CA ALA A 32 0.55 26.62 9.47
C ALA A 32 -0.88 26.77 8.91
N ASN A 33 -1.50 25.70 8.41
CA ASN A 33 -2.80 25.75 7.73
C ASN A 33 -3.78 24.70 8.30
N PRO A 34 -4.43 24.97 9.45
CA PRO A 34 -5.29 24.00 10.13
C PRO A 34 -6.45 23.45 9.29
N GLU A 35 -7.05 24.28 8.43
CA GLU A 35 -8.12 23.81 7.53
C GLU A 35 -7.60 22.80 6.50
N ALA A 36 -6.39 23.01 5.97
CA ALA A 36 -5.76 22.08 5.05
C ALA A 36 -5.37 20.79 5.77
N GLU A 37 -4.84 20.88 6.99
CA GLU A 37 -4.56 19.72 7.86
C GLU A 37 -5.81 18.88 8.06
N GLN A 38 -6.93 19.50 8.44
CA GLN A 38 -8.18 18.81 8.70
C GLN A 38 -8.70 18.09 7.44
N LYS A 39 -8.64 18.74 6.27
CA LYS A 39 -9.07 18.15 4.99
C LYS A 39 -8.18 16.99 4.58
N VAL A 40 -6.86 17.11 4.76
CA VAL A 40 -5.90 16.04 4.47
C VAL A 40 -6.15 14.86 5.40
N LYS A 41 -6.26 15.09 6.71
CA LYS A 41 -6.55 14.04 7.69
C LYS A 41 -7.87 13.33 7.40
N GLY A 42 -8.94 14.09 7.16
CA GLY A 42 -10.24 13.52 6.78
C GLY A 42 -10.18 12.68 5.50
N SER A 43 -9.35 13.07 4.52
CA SER A 43 -9.14 12.31 3.30
C SER A 43 -8.34 11.02 3.53
N VAL A 44 -7.36 11.03 4.44
CA VAL A 44 -6.64 9.82 4.85
C VAL A 44 -7.55 8.87 5.62
N ASP A 45 -8.34 9.39 6.56
CA ASP A 45 -9.32 8.63 7.34
C ASP A 45 -10.40 8.02 6.43
N PHE A 46 -10.84 8.75 5.41
CA PHE A 46 -11.71 8.22 4.36
C PHE A 46 -11.05 7.05 3.62
N LEU A 47 -9.82 7.20 3.13
CA LEU A 47 -9.13 6.11 2.42
C LEU A 47 -8.95 4.88 3.32
N LEU A 48 -8.59 5.09 4.59
CA LEU A 48 -8.46 4.02 5.59
C LEU A 48 -9.79 3.26 5.77
N SER A 49 -10.94 3.97 5.74
CA SER A 49 -12.26 3.33 5.84
C SER A 49 -12.58 2.37 4.69
N LEU A 50 -11.84 2.44 3.58
CA LEU A 50 -11.98 1.55 2.42
C LEU A 50 -11.11 0.28 2.53
N GLN A 51 -10.34 0.11 3.61
CA GLN A 51 -9.56 -1.11 3.82
C GLN A 51 -10.49 -2.32 3.92
N THR A 52 -10.23 -3.34 3.11
CA THR A 52 -11.03 -4.56 3.07
C THR A 52 -10.72 -5.46 4.28
N PRO A 53 -11.58 -6.45 4.60
CA PRO A 53 -11.28 -7.43 5.65
C PRO A 53 -9.99 -8.23 5.41
N SER A 54 -9.56 -8.40 4.15
CA SER A 54 -8.27 -9.02 3.82
C SER A 54 -7.07 -8.14 4.17
N GLY A 55 -7.28 -6.85 4.48
CA GLY A 55 -6.21 -5.86 4.70
C GLY A 55 -5.79 -5.14 3.42
N ASN A 56 -6.43 -5.43 2.28
CA ASN A 56 -6.18 -4.80 0.98
C ASN A 56 -6.99 -3.50 0.80
N PHE A 57 -6.81 -2.85 -0.36
CA PHE A 57 -7.57 -1.67 -0.76
C PHE A 57 -8.08 -1.82 -2.20
N PRO A 58 -9.30 -1.34 -2.51
CA PRO A 58 -9.80 -1.27 -3.88
C PRO A 58 -8.89 -0.41 -4.77
N CYS A 59 -8.87 -0.67 -6.08
CA CYS A 59 -8.00 0.08 -6.99
C CYS A 59 -8.53 1.51 -7.23
N ALA A 60 -9.85 1.65 -7.28
CA ALA A 60 -10.59 2.87 -7.59
C ALA A 60 -11.97 2.88 -6.92
N MET A 61 -12.64 4.03 -6.94
CA MET A 61 -13.94 4.23 -6.26
C MET A 61 -15.09 3.38 -6.82
N ASP A 62 -15.06 3.02 -8.10
CA ASP A 62 -16.04 2.12 -8.72
C ASP A 62 -15.95 0.70 -8.17
N GLU A 63 -14.74 0.24 -7.83
CA GLU A 63 -14.50 -1.06 -7.20
C GLU A 63 -14.95 -1.11 -5.73
N VAL A 64 -15.22 0.02 -5.07
CA VAL A 64 -15.77 0.03 -3.71
C VAL A 64 -17.19 -0.56 -3.70
N LYS A 65 -17.99 -0.26 -4.73
CA LYS A 65 -19.37 -0.78 -4.88
C LYS A 65 -19.42 -2.12 -5.60
N ARG A 66 -18.40 -2.42 -6.41
CA ARG A 66 -18.29 -3.64 -7.23
C ARG A 66 -16.90 -4.24 -7.03
N PRO A 67 -16.65 -4.84 -5.85
CA PRO A 67 -15.33 -5.34 -5.52
C PRO A 67 -14.93 -6.46 -6.48
N ARG A 68 -13.62 -6.53 -6.75
CA ARG A 68 -13.03 -7.67 -7.45
C ARG A 68 -13.24 -8.93 -6.62
N GLY A 69 -13.41 -10.07 -7.29
CA GLY A 69 -13.36 -11.36 -6.62
C GLY A 69 -12.01 -11.56 -5.94
N GLU A 70 -11.97 -12.29 -4.83
CA GLU A 70 -10.77 -12.45 -4.01
C GLU A 70 -9.56 -13.00 -4.80
N SER A 71 -9.79 -13.86 -5.78
CA SER A 71 -8.74 -14.41 -6.66
C SER A 71 -8.13 -13.40 -7.63
N TYR A 72 -8.77 -12.25 -7.81
CA TYR A 72 -8.40 -11.19 -8.75
C TYR A 72 -8.03 -9.88 -8.05
N GLU A 73 -7.87 -9.91 -6.73
CA GLU A 73 -7.46 -8.72 -5.99
C GLU A 73 -6.04 -8.32 -6.38
N LEU A 74 -5.82 -7.01 -6.57
CA LEU A 74 -4.50 -6.50 -6.89
C LEU A 74 -3.73 -6.22 -5.60
N VAL A 75 -2.58 -6.88 -5.45
CA VAL A 75 -1.65 -6.67 -4.34
C VAL A 75 -0.38 -6.07 -4.90
N HIS A 76 -0.50 -4.84 -5.41
CA HIS A 76 0.58 -4.13 -6.11
C HIS A 76 0.92 -2.79 -5.44
N TRP A 77 2.10 -2.25 -5.71
CA TRP A 77 2.42 -0.89 -5.30
C TRP A 77 1.53 0.13 -6.02
N CYS A 78 1.29 -0.05 -7.32
CA CYS A 78 0.42 0.87 -8.06
C CYS A 78 -1.04 0.84 -7.59
N HIS A 79 -1.55 -0.34 -7.20
CA HIS A 79 -2.94 -0.54 -6.80
C HIS A 79 -3.02 -1.60 -5.68
N GLY A 80 -3.56 -1.21 -4.53
CA GLY A 80 -3.74 -2.08 -3.36
C GLY A 80 -2.81 -1.76 -2.18
N ALA A 81 -2.81 -2.66 -1.20
CA ALA A 81 -2.09 -2.55 0.06
C ALA A 81 -0.59 -2.19 -0.07
N PRO A 82 0.20 -2.77 -1.00
CA PRO A 82 1.62 -2.43 -1.09
C PRO A 82 1.87 -0.97 -1.44
N GLY A 83 0.92 -0.26 -2.07
CA GLY A 83 1.00 1.17 -2.29
C GLY A 83 0.48 1.99 -1.12
N VAL A 84 -0.69 1.62 -0.60
CA VAL A 84 -1.39 2.41 0.42
C VAL A 84 -0.66 2.40 1.77
N VAL A 85 0.11 1.35 2.06
CA VAL A 85 0.89 1.23 3.31
C VAL A 85 1.83 2.41 3.55
N TYR A 86 2.41 3.02 2.51
CA TYR A 86 3.33 4.16 2.66
C TYR A 86 2.61 5.41 3.18
N LEU A 87 1.38 5.63 2.72
CA LEU A 87 0.53 6.71 3.25
C LEU A 87 0.16 6.42 4.71
N MET A 88 -0.28 5.19 5.03
CA MET A 88 -0.65 4.84 6.40
C MET A 88 0.53 4.96 7.35
N ALA A 89 1.74 4.62 6.91
CA ALA A 89 2.97 4.82 7.68
C ALA A 89 3.26 6.31 7.92
N LYS A 90 3.14 7.16 6.90
CA LYS A 90 3.28 8.62 7.03
C LYS A 90 2.23 9.21 7.97
N ALA A 91 0.98 8.76 7.87
CA ALA A 91 -0.12 9.14 8.74
C ALA A 91 0.15 8.77 10.20
N PHE A 92 0.63 7.54 10.44
CA PHE A 92 1.04 7.11 11.78
C PHE A 92 2.19 7.96 12.32
N LEU A 93 3.21 8.24 11.52
CA LEU A 93 4.35 9.06 11.94
C LEU A 93 3.93 10.49 12.29
N ARG A 94 2.93 11.04 11.59
CA ARG A 94 2.39 12.39 11.82
C ARG A 94 1.46 12.47 13.02
N TRP A 95 0.42 11.63 13.07
CA TRP A 95 -0.67 11.76 14.06
C TRP A 95 -0.56 10.80 15.24
N LYS A 96 0.32 9.77 15.16
CA LYS A 96 0.53 8.77 16.21
C LYS A 96 -0.72 7.97 16.61
N GLU A 97 -1.76 7.97 15.79
CA GLU A 97 -2.97 7.19 16.04
C GLU A 97 -2.78 5.71 15.66
N ALA A 98 -3.12 4.80 16.59
CA ALA A 98 -2.89 3.37 16.45
C ALA A 98 -3.58 2.74 15.22
N LYS A 99 -4.71 3.30 14.77
CA LYS A 99 -5.45 2.81 13.60
C LYS A 99 -4.61 2.80 12.32
N TYR A 100 -3.72 3.77 12.15
CA TYR A 100 -2.85 3.84 10.97
C TYR A 100 -1.76 2.77 11.01
N LEU A 101 -1.16 2.54 12.19
CA LEU A 101 -0.20 1.45 12.38
C LEU A 101 -0.88 0.09 12.18
N GLN A 102 -2.07 -0.10 12.73
CA GLN A 102 -2.85 -1.32 12.56
C GLN A 102 -3.13 -1.59 11.07
N SER A 103 -3.50 -0.55 10.31
CA SER A 103 -3.67 -0.65 8.86
C SER A 103 -2.38 -1.09 8.16
N CYS A 104 -1.23 -0.55 8.56
CA CYS A 104 0.08 -0.96 8.03
C CYS A 104 0.35 -2.45 8.28
N LEU A 105 0.07 -2.94 9.49
CA LEU A 105 0.24 -4.34 9.84
C LEU A 105 -0.68 -5.25 9.02
N SER A 106 -1.95 -4.85 8.83
CA SER A 106 -2.90 -5.57 7.96
C SER A 106 -2.44 -5.61 6.50
N CYS A 107 -1.88 -4.51 5.96
CA CYS A 107 -1.23 -4.50 4.66
C CYS A 107 -0.08 -5.53 4.61
N GLY A 108 0.72 -5.62 5.67
CA GLY A 108 1.79 -6.61 5.78
C GLY A 108 1.31 -8.05 5.72
N GLU A 109 0.15 -8.37 6.31
CA GLU A 109 -0.40 -9.73 6.29
C GLU A 109 -0.91 -10.13 4.89
N ILE A 110 -1.63 -9.26 4.19
CA ILE A 110 -2.06 -9.58 2.82
C ILE A 110 -0.89 -9.69 1.85
N VAL A 111 0.13 -8.83 2.01
CA VAL A 111 1.36 -8.92 1.21
C VAL A 111 2.12 -10.20 1.50
N TRP A 112 2.10 -10.69 2.75
CA TRP A 112 2.72 -11.97 3.08
C TRP A 112 1.99 -13.14 2.41
N GLN A 113 0.66 -13.10 2.37
CA GLN A 113 -0.16 -14.15 1.78
C GLN A 113 -0.13 -14.16 0.25
N LYS A 114 -0.12 -12.97 -0.38
CA LYS A 114 -0.39 -12.82 -1.82
C LYS A 114 0.63 -11.95 -2.58
N GLY A 115 1.69 -11.47 -1.93
CA GLY A 115 2.67 -10.56 -2.52
C GLY A 115 3.76 -11.23 -3.38
N LEU A 116 3.82 -12.56 -3.45
CA LEU A 116 4.69 -13.31 -4.37
C LEU A 116 4.06 -13.40 -5.76
N LEU A 117 4.11 -12.29 -6.49
CA LEU A 117 3.41 -12.10 -7.76
C LEU A 117 4.10 -12.84 -8.91
N LYS A 118 3.33 -13.52 -9.77
CA LYS A 118 3.81 -14.15 -11.02
C LYS A 118 4.14 -13.11 -12.10
N LYS A 119 3.67 -11.86 -11.93
CA LYS A 119 3.96 -10.73 -12.83
C LYS A 119 5.44 -10.39 -12.94
N GLY A 120 6.26 -10.78 -11.96
CA GLY A 120 7.71 -10.78 -12.07
C GLY A 120 8.41 -9.99 -10.99
N PRO A 121 9.72 -9.70 -11.16
CA PRO A 121 10.58 -9.21 -10.09
C PRO A 121 10.43 -7.70 -9.80
N GLY A 122 9.61 -6.97 -10.57
CA GLY A 122 9.61 -5.50 -10.57
C GLY A 122 9.12 -4.84 -9.28
N ILE A 123 9.21 -3.50 -9.26
CA ILE A 123 8.80 -2.67 -8.10
C ILE A 123 7.32 -2.28 -8.17
N CYS A 124 6.80 -1.92 -9.34
CA CYS A 124 5.45 -1.36 -9.47
C CYS A 124 4.34 -2.38 -9.11
N HIS A 125 4.54 -3.63 -9.51
CA HIS A 125 3.60 -4.73 -9.36
C HIS A 125 4.35 -6.07 -9.47
N GLY A 126 5.41 -6.19 -8.68
CA GLY A 126 6.26 -7.38 -8.65
C GLY A 126 6.78 -7.66 -7.24
N VAL A 127 7.46 -8.79 -7.10
CA VAL A 127 7.91 -9.32 -5.80
C VAL A 127 8.81 -8.33 -5.06
N ALA A 128 9.72 -7.62 -5.77
CA ALA A 128 10.59 -6.66 -5.10
C ALA A 128 9.78 -5.53 -4.46
N GLY A 129 8.77 -5.00 -5.15
CA GLY A 129 7.87 -3.98 -4.61
C GLY A 129 7.13 -4.44 -3.35
N SER A 130 6.63 -5.68 -3.36
CA SER A 130 6.04 -6.31 -2.19
C SER A 130 7.04 -6.44 -1.03
N GLY A 131 8.31 -6.78 -1.32
CA GLY A 131 9.37 -6.89 -0.31
C GLY A 131 9.64 -5.57 0.43
N TYR A 132 9.57 -4.42 -0.26
CA TYR A 132 9.75 -3.11 0.37
C TYR A 132 8.69 -2.80 1.45
N VAL A 133 7.49 -3.39 1.37
CA VAL A 133 6.48 -3.26 2.42
C VAL A 133 7.01 -3.78 3.75
N PHE A 134 7.72 -4.91 3.74
CA PHE A 134 8.27 -5.48 4.97
C PHE A 134 9.46 -4.68 5.51
N LEU A 135 10.28 -4.08 4.64
CA LEU A 135 11.32 -3.16 5.06
C LEU A 135 10.72 -1.93 5.76
N LEU A 136 9.66 -1.35 5.18
CA LEU A 136 8.92 -0.24 5.78
C LEU A 136 8.38 -0.62 7.16
N LEU A 137 7.72 -1.79 7.28
CA LEU A 137 7.18 -2.26 8.56
C LEU A 137 8.28 -2.50 9.59
N TYR A 138 9.41 -3.07 9.19
CA TYR A 138 10.57 -3.21 10.07
C TYR A 138 11.08 -1.86 10.57
N CYS A 139 11.21 -0.87 9.69
CA CYS A 139 11.61 0.49 10.09
C CYS A 139 10.59 1.15 11.03
N LEU A 140 9.30 0.83 10.90
CA LEU A 140 8.24 1.39 11.75
C LEU A 140 8.16 0.75 13.13
N THR A 141 8.37 -0.57 13.23
CA THR A 141 8.07 -1.34 14.44
C THR A 141 9.30 -1.94 15.13
N ASN A 142 10.43 -2.01 14.42
CA ASN A 142 11.63 -2.75 14.80
C ASN A 142 11.38 -4.25 15.07
N ASP A 143 10.25 -4.80 14.62
CA ASP A 143 9.94 -6.23 14.73
C ASP A 143 10.69 -7.03 13.65
N LYS A 144 11.62 -7.89 14.11
CA LYS A 144 12.44 -8.75 13.25
C LYS A 144 11.61 -9.70 12.37
N LYS A 145 10.35 -9.97 12.70
CA LYS A 145 9.42 -10.70 11.82
C LYS A 145 9.35 -10.05 10.44
N HIS A 146 9.26 -8.74 10.36
CA HIS A 146 9.17 -8.04 9.08
C HIS A 146 10.50 -8.06 8.33
N LEU A 147 11.63 -7.89 9.01
CA LEU A 147 12.94 -8.04 8.37
C LEU A 147 13.12 -9.44 7.77
N HIS A 148 12.70 -10.48 8.51
CA HIS A 148 12.71 -11.85 8.00
C HIS A 148 11.85 -11.99 6.73
N ARG A 149 10.62 -11.48 6.74
CA ARG A 149 9.74 -11.51 5.55
C ARG A 149 10.35 -10.78 4.35
N ALA A 150 11.01 -9.63 4.55
CA ALA A 150 11.72 -8.91 3.51
C ALA A 150 12.84 -9.77 2.88
N VAL A 151 13.63 -10.46 3.72
CA VAL A 151 14.69 -11.37 3.27
C VAL A 151 14.11 -12.55 2.47
N GLN A 152 12.99 -13.13 2.91
CA GLN A 152 12.34 -14.22 2.16
C GLN A 152 11.91 -13.78 0.76
N PHE A 153 11.33 -12.57 0.63
CA PHE A 153 10.98 -12.01 -0.67
C PHE A 153 12.20 -11.75 -1.54
N GLY A 154 13.30 -11.26 -0.95
CA GLY A 154 14.59 -11.10 -1.63
C GLY A 154 15.16 -12.43 -2.13
N ASN A 155 15.14 -13.48 -1.30
CA ASN A 155 15.62 -14.80 -1.68
C ASN A 155 14.78 -15.41 -2.81
N PHE A 156 13.45 -15.27 -2.76
CA PHE A 156 12.54 -15.78 -3.77
C PHE A 156 12.86 -15.24 -5.18
N LEU A 157 13.33 -14.00 -5.30
CA LEU A 157 13.74 -13.43 -6.60
C LEU A 157 14.85 -14.25 -7.29
N PHE A 158 15.65 -14.99 -6.53
CA PHE A 158 16.77 -15.78 -7.05
C PHE A 158 16.44 -17.26 -7.23
N GLU A 159 15.24 -17.70 -6.82
CA GLU A 159 14.79 -19.07 -7.00
C GLU A 159 14.67 -19.44 -8.48
N ASN A 160 15.09 -20.66 -8.82
CA ASN A 160 15.13 -21.12 -10.21
C ASN A 160 13.72 -21.22 -10.82
N GLU A 161 12.71 -21.53 -10.00
CA GLU A 161 11.32 -21.55 -10.43
C GLU A 161 10.82 -20.14 -10.77
N PHE A 162 11.12 -19.16 -9.94
CA PHE A 162 10.71 -17.78 -10.19
C PHE A 162 11.41 -17.16 -11.41
N LYS A 163 12.69 -17.50 -11.66
CA LYS A 163 13.38 -17.08 -12.90
C LYS A 163 12.71 -17.58 -14.18
N LYS A 164 11.88 -18.62 -14.10
CA LYS A 164 11.07 -19.13 -15.21
C LYS A 164 9.71 -18.43 -15.33
N ALA A 165 9.30 -17.64 -14.34
CA ALA A 165 8.06 -16.87 -14.39
C ALA A 165 8.15 -15.81 -15.49
N ARG A 166 7.43 -16.06 -16.59
CA ARG A 166 7.33 -15.15 -17.75
C ARG A 166 5.90 -14.68 -18.00
N VAL A 167 4.94 -15.16 -17.20
CA VAL A 167 3.52 -14.91 -17.40
C VAL A 167 2.94 -14.27 -16.14
N PRO A 168 2.40 -13.04 -16.24
CA PRO A 168 1.76 -12.38 -15.12
C PRO A 168 0.51 -13.08 -14.56
N ASP A 169 0.22 -12.82 -13.27
CA ASP A 169 -1.08 -13.15 -12.67
C ASP A 169 -2.20 -12.52 -13.51
N ARG A 170 -3.25 -13.32 -13.78
CA ARG A 170 -4.42 -12.91 -14.57
C ARG A 170 -5.42 -12.13 -13.73
#